data_AF-A9KT49-F1
#
_entry.id   AF-A9KT49-F1
#
_cell.length_a   1.000
_cell.length_b   1.000
_cell.length_c   1.000
_cell.angle_alpha   90.00
_cell.angle_beta   90.00
_cell.angle_gamma   90.00
#
_symmetry.space_group_name_H-M   'P 1'
#
loop_
_entity.id
_entity.type
_entity.pdbx_description
1 polymer ?
#
loop_
_entity_poly.entity_id
_entity_poly.type
_entity_poly.pdbx_seq_one_letter_code
_entity_poly.pdbx_strand_id
1 'polypeptide(L)'
;MDYNINGSEVNLSEIEDDKNKWEDQIRKREDQIGNREDQISKWDDHINKRDDQISKRDDHINKRDEHTNKREDQISKWDEHINKREDHTDKREHQISKSEDHLNKWEDYINNMNKTYEENKEGLKMQWMEGFNTKEMEAKNSWNEPVNQPINQPKKQPINQPMNQPINQPMNQPIKQPVNQYDYIATSNMISFMREGAGAVILSNPENSNTKIFIEKTIYHNFSDAILSLEVFHNVETPEDAMSSDHYAPKDLSNYPQEPFGKVLSHENLAYHKDYCFLSSTINPYQSVDESMLKGMVLTPGTNLAYVFHIVNQQPQTVISVTFHWTEIT
;
A
#
# COMPACT_ATOMS: atom_id res chain seq x y z
N MET A 1 25.06 -81.77 -86.97
CA MET A 1 25.45 -80.59 -86.18
C MET A 1 24.35 -80.43 -85.15
N ASP A 2 24.46 -81.14 -84.04
CA ASP A 2 23.50 -81.01 -82.95
C ASP A 2 23.99 -79.84 -82.09
N TYR A 3 23.36 -78.69 -82.29
CA TYR A 3 23.68 -77.48 -81.55
C TYR A 3 23.33 -77.69 -80.06
N ASN A 4 24.22 -77.24 -79.19
CA ASN A 4 24.14 -77.30 -77.74
C ASN A 4 22.99 -76.41 -77.21
N ILE A 5 21.75 -76.91 -77.28
CA ILE A 5 20.51 -76.20 -76.87
C ILE A 5 20.34 -76.22 -75.33
N ASN A 6 20.79 -77.29 -74.66
CA ASN A 6 20.60 -77.46 -73.22
C ASN A 6 21.45 -76.48 -72.37
N GLY A 7 22.65 -76.11 -72.83
CA GLY A 7 23.49 -75.12 -72.13
C GLY A 7 22.94 -73.69 -72.21
N SER A 8 22.19 -73.35 -73.26
CA SER A 8 21.52 -72.05 -73.41
C SER A 8 20.23 -71.93 -72.58
N GLU A 9 19.45 -73.01 -72.44
CA GLU A 9 18.22 -73.00 -71.63
C GLU A 9 18.51 -72.85 -70.13
N VAL A 10 19.55 -73.53 -69.61
CA VAL A 10 19.95 -73.39 -68.19
C VAL A 10 20.42 -71.97 -67.89
N ASN A 11 21.17 -71.34 -68.79
CA ASN A 11 21.64 -69.96 -68.63
C ASN A 11 20.48 -68.94 -68.69
N LEU A 12 19.44 -69.19 -69.50
CA LEU A 12 18.23 -68.37 -69.52
C LEU A 12 17.43 -68.46 -68.21
N SER A 13 17.39 -69.62 -67.57
CA SER A 13 16.66 -69.80 -66.30
C SER A 13 17.32 -69.05 -65.13
N GLU A 14 18.65 -69.07 -65.03
CA GLU A 14 19.38 -68.33 -63.99
C GLU A 14 19.21 -66.80 -64.14
N ILE A 15 19.19 -66.30 -65.39
CA ILE A 15 18.95 -64.88 -65.68
C ILE A 15 17.54 -64.47 -65.26
N GLU A 16 16.52 -65.31 -65.48
CA GLU A 16 15.14 -65.01 -65.07
C GLU A 16 14.98 -65.02 -63.55
N ASP A 17 15.64 -65.94 -62.84
CA ASP A 17 15.65 -65.97 -61.38
C ASP A 17 16.32 -64.72 -60.76
N ASP A 18 17.45 -64.29 -61.31
CA ASP A 18 18.13 -63.07 -60.88
C ASP A 18 17.28 -61.82 -61.17
N LYS A 19 16.60 -61.78 -62.31
CA LYS A 19 15.65 -60.72 -62.66
C LYS A 19 14.49 -60.67 -61.66
N ASN A 20 13.86 -61.81 -61.34
CA ASN A 20 12.79 -61.89 -60.35
C ASN A 20 13.26 -61.39 -58.97
N LYS A 21 14.49 -61.75 -58.57
CA LYS A 21 15.09 -61.28 -57.32
C LYS A 21 15.35 -59.77 -57.31
N TRP A 22 15.68 -59.17 -58.45
CA TRP A 22 15.79 -57.72 -58.60
C TRP A 22 14.43 -57.03 -58.55
N GLU A 23 13.40 -57.59 -59.19
CA GLU A 23 12.03 -57.07 -59.13
C GLU A 23 11.48 -57.06 -57.70
N ASP A 24 11.72 -58.13 -56.92
CA ASP A 24 11.33 -58.18 -55.51
C ASP A 24 12.08 -57.16 -54.64
N GLN A 25 13.35 -56.89 -54.96
CA GLN A 25 14.11 -55.83 -54.28
C GLN A 25 13.57 -54.44 -54.61
N ILE A 26 13.13 -54.21 -55.86
CA ILE A 26 12.52 -52.96 -56.28
C ILE A 26 11.21 -52.73 -55.52
N ARG A 27 10.32 -53.74 -55.48
CA ARG A 27 9.05 -53.65 -54.73
C ARG A 27 9.27 -53.30 -53.26
N LYS A 28 10.23 -53.95 -52.60
CA LYS A 28 10.59 -53.62 -51.20
C LYS A 28 11.08 -52.19 -51.01
N ARG A 29 11.78 -51.63 -52.00
CA ARG A 29 12.22 -50.23 -51.97
C ARG A 29 11.07 -49.27 -52.23
N GLU A 30 10.15 -49.60 -53.14
CA GLU A 30 8.95 -48.80 -53.40
C GLU A 30 8.08 -48.69 -52.14
N ASP A 31 7.85 -49.81 -51.43
CA ASP A 31 7.13 -49.79 -50.14
C ASP A 31 7.85 -48.93 -49.10
N GLN A 32 9.18 -48.99 -49.04
CA GLN A 32 9.96 -48.14 -48.14
C GLN A 32 9.87 -46.66 -48.50
N ILE A 33 9.84 -46.33 -49.79
CA ILE A 33 9.68 -44.95 -50.28
C ILE A 33 8.30 -44.43 -49.89
N GLY A 34 7.23 -45.19 -50.14
CA GLY A 34 5.87 -44.79 -49.76
C GLY A 34 5.73 -44.54 -48.25
N ASN A 35 6.31 -45.43 -47.43
CA ASN A 35 6.35 -45.22 -45.98
C ASN A 35 7.10 -43.93 -45.58
N ARG A 36 8.14 -43.54 -46.31
CA ARG A 36 8.88 -42.29 -46.04
C ARG A 36 8.11 -41.06 -46.50
N GLU A 37 7.41 -41.14 -47.63
CA GLU A 37 6.53 -40.07 -48.12
C GLU A 37 5.40 -39.77 -47.13
N ASP A 38 4.75 -40.80 -46.59
CA ASP A 38 3.72 -40.65 -45.54
C ASP A 38 4.27 -39.97 -44.28
N GLN A 39 5.50 -40.28 -43.89
CA GLN A 39 6.14 -39.61 -42.77
C GLN A 39 6.41 -38.14 -43.09
N ILE A 40 7.01 -37.85 -44.26
CA ILE A 40 7.28 -36.46 -44.68
C ILE A 40 6.01 -35.62 -44.66
N SER A 41 4.89 -36.15 -45.17
CA SER A 41 3.60 -35.46 -45.12
C SER A 41 3.16 -35.12 -43.70
N LYS A 42 3.34 -36.03 -42.73
CA LYS A 42 3.05 -35.75 -41.30
C LYS A 42 3.98 -34.68 -40.71
N TRP A 43 5.24 -34.65 -41.12
CA TRP A 43 6.19 -33.62 -40.71
C TRP A 43 5.81 -32.25 -41.26
N ASP A 44 5.38 -32.17 -42.53
CA ASP A 44 4.90 -30.93 -43.15
C ASP A 44 3.67 -30.37 -42.42
N ASP A 45 2.69 -31.22 -42.11
CA ASP A 45 1.51 -30.84 -41.32
C ASP A 45 1.90 -30.28 -39.93
N HIS A 46 2.91 -30.89 -39.30
CA HIS A 46 3.39 -30.44 -38.00
C HIS A 46 4.15 -29.10 -38.09
N ILE A 47 4.90 -28.87 -39.16
CA ILE A 47 5.60 -27.60 -39.43
C ILE A 47 4.56 -26.48 -39.63
N ASN A 48 3.54 -26.70 -40.47
CA ASN A 48 2.49 -25.71 -40.71
C ASN A 48 1.77 -25.32 -39.40
N LYS A 49 1.44 -26.30 -38.55
CA LYS A 49 0.84 -26.03 -37.23
C LYS A 49 1.75 -25.22 -36.32
N ARG A 50 3.08 -25.41 -36.40
CA ARG A 50 4.04 -24.61 -35.62
C ARG A 50 4.15 -23.19 -36.16
N ASP A 51 4.12 -23.01 -37.47
CA ASP A 51 4.18 -21.68 -38.08
C ASP A 51 2.97 -20.83 -37.70
N ASP A 52 1.77 -21.42 -37.70
CA ASP A 52 0.55 -20.75 -37.20
C ASP A 52 0.67 -20.34 -35.73
N GLN A 53 1.30 -21.17 -34.89
CA GLN A 53 1.52 -20.85 -33.48
C GLN A 53 2.55 -19.74 -33.30
N ILE A 54 3.61 -19.72 -34.12
CA ILE A 54 4.64 -18.68 -34.10
C ILE A 54 4.01 -17.35 -34.50
N SER A 55 3.23 -17.31 -35.58
CA SER A 55 2.53 -16.10 -36.02
C SER A 55 1.63 -15.51 -34.94
N LYS A 56 0.85 -16.35 -34.24
CA LYS A 56 0.03 -15.89 -33.10
C LYS A 56 0.88 -15.33 -31.95
N ARG A 57 2.04 -15.93 -31.67
CA ARG A 57 2.96 -15.43 -30.65
C ARG A 57 3.54 -14.08 -31.02
N ASP A 58 3.89 -13.87 -32.29
CA ASP A 58 4.41 -12.59 -32.78
C ASP A 58 3.37 -11.48 -32.62
N ASP A 59 2.10 -11.74 -32.94
CA ASP A 59 1.01 -10.78 -32.70
C ASP A 59 0.85 -10.42 -31.22
N HIS A 60 0.98 -11.41 -30.33
CA HIS A 60 0.95 -11.18 -28.89
C HIS A 60 2.13 -10.36 -28.39
N ILE A 61 3.33 -10.59 -28.93
CA ILE A 61 4.53 -9.83 -28.60
C ILE A 61 4.36 -8.37 -29.03
N ASN A 62 3.89 -8.12 -30.26
CA ASN A 62 3.66 -6.77 -30.76
C ASN A 62 2.68 -5.97 -29.87
N LYS A 63 1.56 -6.59 -29.46
CA LYS A 63 0.60 -5.96 -28.54
C LYS A 63 1.21 -5.65 -27.17
N ARG A 64 2.08 -6.54 -26.68
CA ARG A 64 2.78 -6.32 -25.40
C ARG A 64 3.75 -5.14 -25.52
N ASP A 65 4.48 -5.05 -26.62
CA ASP A 65 5.46 -3.98 -26.84
C ASP A 65 4.77 -2.61 -26.95
N GLU A 66 3.62 -2.51 -27.64
CA GLU A 66 2.81 -1.28 -27.64
C GLU A 66 2.36 -0.85 -26.24
N HIS A 67 1.96 -1.81 -25.40
CA HIS A 67 1.55 -1.52 -24.03
C HIS A 67 2.75 -1.10 -23.16
N THR A 68 3.92 -1.71 -23.35
CA THR A 68 5.16 -1.31 -22.67
C THR A 68 5.53 0.13 -23.01
N ASN A 69 5.51 0.49 -24.30
CA ASN A 69 5.80 1.87 -24.75
C ASN A 69 4.84 2.89 -24.11
N LYS A 70 3.54 2.58 -24.06
CA LYS A 70 2.55 3.44 -23.38
C LYS A 70 2.85 3.62 -21.89
N ARG A 71 3.38 2.59 -21.21
CA ARG A 71 3.77 2.70 -19.80
C ARG A 71 5.02 3.55 -19.62
N GLU A 72 6.01 3.41 -20.50
CA GLU A 72 7.22 4.24 -20.48
C GLU A 72 6.90 5.74 -20.64
N ASP A 73 5.96 6.08 -21.54
CA ASP A 73 5.47 7.45 -21.71
C ASP A 73 4.80 8.00 -20.44
N GLN A 74 4.04 7.16 -19.73
CA GLN A 74 3.40 7.56 -18.48
C GLN A 74 4.44 7.77 -17.39
N ILE A 75 5.35 6.82 -17.20
CA ILE A 75 6.44 6.92 -16.21
C ILE A 75 7.22 8.23 -16.42
N SER A 76 7.56 8.55 -17.67
CA SER A 76 8.23 9.82 -18.00
C SER A 76 7.46 11.07 -17.54
N LYS A 77 6.12 11.07 -17.64
CA LYS A 77 5.28 12.17 -17.14
C LYS A 77 5.23 12.22 -15.61
N TRP A 78 5.23 11.06 -14.95
CA TRP A 78 5.27 10.97 -13.50
C TRP A 78 6.58 11.54 -12.95
N ASP A 79 7.71 11.20 -13.58
CA ASP A 79 9.03 11.72 -13.23
C ASP A 79 9.08 13.25 -13.35
N GLU A 80 8.54 13.82 -14.43
CA GLU A 80 8.48 15.27 -14.60
C GLU A 80 7.65 15.96 -13.49
N HIS A 81 6.54 15.34 -13.10
CA HIS A 81 5.68 15.87 -12.04
C HIS A 81 6.30 15.73 -10.64
N ILE A 82 7.05 14.65 -10.40
CA ILE A 82 7.83 14.47 -9.15
C ILE A 82 8.88 15.57 -9.03
N ASN A 83 9.67 15.81 -10.08
CA ASN A 83 10.69 16.87 -10.09
C ASN A 83 10.08 18.25 -9.80
N LYS A 84 8.92 18.58 -10.38
CA LYS A 84 8.21 19.84 -10.10
C LYS A 84 7.75 19.96 -8.64
N ARG A 85 7.37 18.85 -8.00
CA ARG A 85 7.00 18.85 -6.58
C ARG A 85 8.19 18.99 -5.67
N GLU A 86 9.32 18.38 -6.03
CA GLU A 86 10.59 18.51 -5.31
C GLU A 86 11.03 19.98 -5.30
N ASP A 87 11.10 20.64 -6.47
CA ASP A 87 11.41 22.07 -6.59
C ASP A 87 10.51 22.98 -5.72
N HIS A 88 9.23 22.63 -5.61
CA HIS A 88 8.28 23.39 -4.80
C HIS A 88 8.45 23.11 -3.30
N THR A 89 8.86 21.89 -2.93
CA THR A 89 9.14 21.50 -1.55
C THR A 89 10.38 22.25 -1.05
N ASP A 90 11.45 22.31 -1.84
CA ASP A 90 12.66 23.09 -1.53
C ASP A 90 12.34 24.57 -1.31
N LYS A 91 11.49 25.15 -2.15
CA LYS A 91 11.04 26.55 -2.00
C LYS A 91 10.27 26.77 -0.70
N ARG A 92 9.43 25.81 -0.29
CA ARG A 92 8.69 25.89 0.98
C ARG A 92 9.60 25.73 2.17
N GLU A 93 10.53 24.80 2.12
CA GLU A 93 11.51 24.61 3.18
C GLU A 93 12.33 25.88 3.42
N HIS A 94 12.77 26.53 2.34
CA HIS A 94 13.44 27.83 2.44
C HIS A 94 12.57 28.93 3.07
N GLN A 95 11.26 28.96 2.81
CA GLN A 95 10.33 29.90 3.44
C GLN A 95 10.10 29.61 4.92
N ILE A 96 10.02 28.33 5.28
CA ILE A 96 9.88 27.88 6.67
C ILE A 96 11.11 28.30 7.47
N SER A 97 12.31 28.02 6.95
CA SER A 97 13.57 28.45 7.57
C SER A 97 13.61 29.96 7.83
N LYS A 98 13.20 30.79 6.85
CA LYS A 98 13.07 32.25 7.07
C LYS A 98 12.08 32.60 8.19
N SER A 99 10.95 31.91 8.24
CA SER A 99 9.93 32.15 9.27
C SER A 99 10.43 31.77 10.66
N GLU A 100 11.19 30.69 10.75
CA GLU A 100 11.84 30.23 11.98
C GLU A 100 12.88 31.25 12.49
N ASP A 101 13.71 31.79 11.60
CA ASP A 101 14.62 32.90 11.94
C ASP A 101 13.89 34.13 12.50
N HIS A 102 12.70 34.44 11.97
CA HIS A 102 11.88 35.53 12.47
C HIS A 102 11.27 35.23 13.84
N LEU A 103 10.83 33.99 14.08
CA LEU A 103 10.31 33.57 15.38
C LEU A 103 11.40 33.61 16.46
N ASN A 104 12.60 33.13 16.16
CA ASN A 104 13.74 33.19 17.08
C ASN A 104 14.05 34.63 17.51
N LYS A 105 14.04 35.58 16.57
CA LYS A 105 14.21 37.00 16.88
C LYS A 105 13.10 37.57 17.77
N TRP A 106 11.86 37.11 17.59
CA TRP A 106 10.73 37.55 18.41
C TRP A 106 10.79 36.97 19.81
N GLU A 107 11.23 35.73 19.95
CA GLU A 107 11.47 35.07 21.23
C GLU A 107 12.56 35.80 22.03
N ASP A 108 13.67 36.17 21.39
CA ASP A 108 14.72 37.01 22.00
C ASP A 108 14.18 38.35 22.51
N TYR A 109 13.31 38.99 21.72
CA TYR A 109 12.67 40.26 22.12
C TYR A 109 11.78 40.10 23.36
N ILE A 110 10.96 39.05 23.40
CA ILE A 110 10.10 38.75 24.57
C ILE A 110 10.95 38.46 25.80
N ASN A 111 12.00 37.64 25.66
CA ASN A 111 12.89 37.29 26.76
C ASN A 111 13.54 38.54 27.37
N ASN A 112 13.95 39.51 26.54
CA ASN A 112 14.50 40.78 27.02
C ASN A 112 13.45 41.65 27.74
N MET A 113 12.24 41.74 27.19
CA MET A 113 11.11 42.45 27.82
C MET A 113 10.78 41.86 29.20
N ASN A 114 10.69 40.54 29.31
CA ASN A 114 10.41 39.84 30.56
C ASN A 114 11.52 40.07 31.60
N LYS A 115 12.79 40.03 31.17
CA LYS A 115 13.92 40.36 32.03
C LYS A 115 13.81 41.78 32.60
N THR A 116 13.54 42.75 31.72
CA THR A 116 13.36 44.16 32.11
C THR A 116 12.20 44.34 33.09
N TYR A 117 11.09 43.61 32.87
CA TYR A 117 9.93 43.64 33.76
C TYR A 117 10.26 43.11 35.16
N GLU A 118 10.93 41.95 35.26
CA GLU A 118 11.32 41.37 36.56
C GLU A 118 12.35 42.25 37.29
N GLU A 119 13.31 42.86 36.58
CA GLU A 119 14.25 43.83 37.17
C GLU A 119 13.53 45.06 37.76
N ASN A 120 12.59 45.65 37.02
CA ASN A 120 11.80 46.79 37.50
C ASN A 120 10.91 46.44 38.70
N LYS A 121 10.31 45.25 38.68
CA LYS A 121 9.46 44.75 39.76
C LYS A 121 10.25 44.55 41.06
N GLU A 122 11.43 43.94 41.00
CA GLU A 122 12.31 43.82 42.18
C GLU A 122 12.85 45.19 42.62
N GLY A 123 13.18 46.10 41.69
CA GLY A 123 13.59 47.47 42.01
C GLY A 123 12.52 48.25 42.78
N LEU A 124 11.26 48.20 42.34
CA LEU A 124 10.13 48.82 43.03
C LEU A 124 9.88 48.22 44.42
N LYS A 125 10.01 46.90 44.55
CA LYS A 125 9.89 46.20 45.84
C LYS A 125 10.98 46.64 46.82
N MET A 126 12.23 46.79 46.37
CA MET A 126 13.33 47.33 47.18
C MET A 126 13.06 48.76 47.61
N GLN A 127 12.64 49.62 46.68
CA GLN A 127 12.31 51.02 46.99
C GLN A 127 11.20 51.12 48.06
N TRP A 128 10.19 50.25 47.97
CA TRP A 128 9.10 50.19 48.94
C TRP A 128 9.59 49.73 50.33
N MET A 129 10.44 48.70 50.38
CA MET A 129 11.06 48.18 51.60
C MET A 129 11.95 49.22 52.28
N GLU A 130 12.78 49.94 51.52
CA GLU A 130 13.61 51.02 52.03
C GLU A 130 12.77 52.14 52.64
N GLY A 131 11.76 52.62 51.93
CA GLY A 131 10.87 53.68 52.41
C GLY A 131 10.06 53.28 53.65
N PHE A 132 9.71 52.01 53.80
CA PHE A 132 9.06 51.48 55.01
C PHE A 132 10.02 51.49 56.21
N ASN A 133 11.25 51.00 56.01
CA ASN A 133 12.29 51.00 57.05
C ASN A 133 12.68 52.42 57.48
N THR A 134 12.76 53.38 56.55
CA THR A 134 13.07 54.78 56.88
C THR A 134 11.99 55.39 57.76
N LYS A 135 10.71 55.21 57.41
CA LYS A 135 9.58 55.71 58.20
C LYS A 135 9.47 55.04 59.56
N GLU A 136 9.81 53.75 59.67
CA GLU A 136 9.87 53.07 60.96
C GLU A 136 10.99 53.62 61.86
N MET A 137 12.14 53.97 61.27
CA MET A 137 13.27 54.58 61.98
C MET A 137 12.94 56.01 62.43
N GLU A 138 12.26 56.80 61.59
CA GLU A 138 11.72 58.13 61.94
C GLU A 138 10.66 58.04 63.05
N ALA A 139 9.75 57.07 62.99
CA ALA A 139 8.74 56.85 64.02
C ALA A 139 9.37 56.45 65.37
N LYS A 140 10.41 55.62 65.37
CA LYS A 140 11.17 55.27 66.59
C LYS A 140 11.94 56.46 67.17
N ASN A 141 12.46 57.36 66.34
CA ASN A 141 13.10 58.60 66.80
C ASN A 141 12.08 59.64 67.31
N SER A 142 10.85 59.64 66.78
CA SER A 142 9.77 60.55 67.19
C SER A 142 9.07 60.15 68.50
N TRP A 143 9.21 58.92 68.97
CA TRP A 143 8.57 58.41 70.20
C TRP A 143 9.23 58.90 71.51
N ASN A 144 10.22 59.80 71.43
CA ASN A 144 10.84 60.43 72.60
C ASN A 144 10.25 61.80 72.99
N GLU A 145 9.11 62.23 72.41
CA GLU A 145 8.39 63.42 72.89
C GLU A 145 6.89 63.13 73.15
N PRO A 146 6.27 63.73 74.20
CA PRO A 146 4.98 63.30 74.72
C PRO A 146 3.79 63.83 73.89
N VAL A 147 2.77 62.98 73.72
CA VAL A 147 1.56 63.19 72.88
C VAL A 147 0.31 63.50 73.71
N ASN A 148 -0.54 64.42 73.23
CA ASN A 148 -2.01 64.44 73.44
C ASN A 148 -2.77 65.06 72.24
N GLN A 149 -3.84 64.37 71.81
CA GLN A 149 -4.66 64.41 70.55
C GLN A 149 -5.76 65.52 70.46
N PRO A 150 -6.64 65.66 69.40
CA PRO A 150 -7.00 64.73 68.29
C PRO A 150 -7.09 65.29 66.83
N ILE A 151 -7.26 64.38 65.84
CA ILE A 151 -7.17 64.57 64.36
C ILE A 151 -8.54 64.44 63.65
N ASN A 152 -8.81 65.33 62.67
CA ASN A 152 -9.98 65.43 61.78
C ASN A 152 -9.80 64.72 60.41
N GLN A 153 -10.91 64.30 59.77
CA GLN A 153 -11.05 63.92 58.33
C GLN A 153 -11.14 65.17 57.39
N PRO A 154 -11.41 65.14 56.05
CA PRO A 154 -11.53 64.05 55.02
C PRO A 154 -10.88 64.36 53.61
N LYS A 155 -10.86 63.40 52.66
CA LYS A 155 -11.50 63.44 51.29
C LYS A 155 -10.91 62.45 50.25
N LYS A 156 -11.82 61.96 49.39
CA LYS A 156 -11.68 60.98 48.28
C LYS A 156 -11.24 61.63 46.94
N GLN A 157 -10.55 60.88 46.07
CA GLN A 157 -10.67 60.90 44.59
C GLN A 157 -10.23 59.56 43.98
N PRO A 158 -10.95 59.00 42.97
CA PRO A 158 -10.41 58.01 42.04
C PRO A 158 -10.26 58.59 40.63
N ILE A 159 -9.15 58.31 39.96
CA ILE A 159 -8.97 58.59 38.52
C ILE A 159 -9.00 57.25 37.77
N ASN A 160 -10.03 57.09 36.93
CA ASN A 160 -10.15 56.05 35.91
C ASN A 160 -9.45 56.51 34.62
N GLN A 161 -8.74 55.62 33.93
CA GLN A 161 -8.84 55.38 32.47
C GLN A 161 -7.99 54.17 32.04
N PRO A 162 -8.58 53.14 31.40
CA PRO A 162 -7.89 52.24 30.49
C PRO A 162 -8.13 52.68 29.03
N MET A 163 -7.06 52.77 28.23
CA MET A 163 -7.16 53.04 26.80
C MET A 163 -7.21 51.71 26.05
N ASN A 164 -8.41 51.32 25.63
CA ASN A 164 -8.64 50.24 24.65
C ASN A 164 -8.37 50.78 23.23
N GLN A 165 -7.60 50.03 22.44
CA GLN A 165 -7.82 49.90 21.00
C GLN A 165 -7.71 48.42 20.59
N PRO A 166 -8.73 47.84 19.94
CA PRO A 166 -8.60 46.62 19.17
C PRO A 166 -8.31 46.98 17.70
N ILE A 167 -7.16 46.55 17.18
CA ILE A 167 -6.97 46.47 15.72
C ILE A 167 -7.42 45.09 15.29
N ASN A 168 -8.63 45.02 14.73
CA ASN A 168 -9.07 43.90 13.92
C ASN A 168 -8.36 43.97 12.56
N GLN A 169 -7.60 42.92 12.22
CA GLN A 169 -7.48 42.47 10.83
C GLN A 169 -7.87 40.99 10.75
N PRO A 170 -8.62 40.57 9.72
CA PRO A 170 -8.93 39.17 9.49
C PRO A 170 -7.68 38.49 8.91
N MET A 171 -6.99 37.70 9.72
CA MET A 171 -5.97 36.80 9.19
C MET A 171 -6.69 35.67 8.45
N ASN A 172 -6.42 35.57 7.16
CA ASN A 172 -6.90 34.54 6.25
C ASN A 172 -6.92 33.16 6.91
N GLN A 173 -8.04 32.47 6.75
CA GLN A 173 -8.16 31.05 7.07
C GLN A 173 -7.01 30.29 6.41
N PRO A 174 -6.29 29.41 7.12
CA PRO A 174 -5.46 28.44 6.43
C PRO A 174 -6.38 27.57 5.57
N ILE A 175 -6.13 27.57 4.26
CA ILE A 175 -6.61 26.50 3.39
C ILE A 175 -6.08 25.21 3.99
N LYS A 176 -6.98 24.46 4.64
CA LYS A 176 -6.72 23.09 5.07
C LYS A 176 -6.39 22.29 3.81
N GLN A 177 -5.11 22.09 3.53
CA GLN A 177 -4.71 20.87 2.83
C GLN A 177 -4.91 19.72 3.83
N PRO A 178 -5.50 18.58 3.43
CA PRO A 178 -5.81 17.51 4.36
C PRO A 178 -4.50 16.90 4.89
N VAL A 179 -4.24 17.16 6.17
CA VAL A 179 -3.19 16.48 6.94
C VAL A 179 -3.82 15.17 7.41
N ASN A 180 -3.28 14.03 6.95
CA ASN A 180 -3.67 12.64 7.25
C ASN A 180 -5.18 12.36 7.23
N GLN A 181 -5.65 11.82 6.09
CA GLN A 181 -7.06 11.58 5.81
C GLN A 181 -7.71 10.43 6.62
N TYR A 182 -6.94 9.66 7.40
CA TYR A 182 -7.39 8.42 8.05
C TYR A 182 -7.15 8.49 9.57
N ASP A 183 -8.13 8.08 10.38
CA ASP A 183 -8.00 8.07 11.85
C ASP A 183 -7.19 6.87 12.34
N TYR A 184 -7.26 5.74 11.62
CA TYR A 184 -6.64 4.47 12.03
C TYR A 184 -5.96 3.75 10.87
N ILE A 185 -4.85 3.07 11.20
CA ILE A 185 -4.07 2.26 10.26
C ILE A 185 -3.64 0.97 10.97
N ALA A 186 -3.85 -0.19 10.36
CA ALA A 186 -3.31 -1.46 10.82
C ALA A 186 -2.80 -2.30 9.66
N THR A 187 -1.72 -3.06 9.90
CA THR A 187 -1.14 -3.99 8.94
C THR A 187 -1.15 -5.39 9.53
N SER A 188 -1.61 -6.36 8.75
CA SER A 188 -1.55 -7.77 9.14
C SER A 188 -0.10 -8.20 9.36
N ASN A 189 0.08 -9.27 10.12
CA ASN A 189 1.36 -10.00 10.08
C ASN A 189 1.67 -10.46 8.66
N MET A 190 2.94 -10.76 8.39
CA MET A 190 3.30 -11.46 7.16
C MET A 190 2.71 -12.87 7.19
N ILE A 191 1.95 -13.21 6.16
CA ILE A 191 1.30 -14.51 6.02
C ILE A 191 1.99 -15.25 4.89
N SER A 192 2.49 -16.44 5.18
CA SER A 192 3.08 -17.35 4.20
C SER A 192 2.15 -18.52 3.97
N PHE A 193 1.85 -18.83 2.71
CA PHE A 193 1.01 -19.96 2.34
C PHE A 193 1.51 -20.74 1.13
N MET A 194 1.17 -22.03 1.12
CA MET A 194 1.53 -22.97 0.05
C MET A 194 0.52 -22.88 -1.11
N ARG A 195 0.93 -23.33 -2.29
CA ARG A 195 0.11 -23.29 -3.51
C ARG A 195 -1.18 -24.09 -3.39
N GLU A 196 -1.11 -25.22 -2.70
CA GLU A 196 -2.26 -26.08 -2.43
C GLU A 196 -3.23 -25.43 -1.42
N GLY A 197 -2.76 -24.38 -0.73
CA GLY A 197 -3.43 -23.62 0.31
C GLY A 197 -3.99 -22.27 -0.15
N ALA A 198 -4.33 -21.45 0.84
CA ALA A 198 -4.85 -20.11 0.68
C ALA A 198 -4.42 -19.28 1.89
N GLY A 199 -4.04 -18.03 1.66
CA GLY A 199 -3.85 -17.06 2.74
C GLY A 199 -5.15 -16.31 3.00
N ALA A 200 -5.54 -16.11 4.25
CA ALA A 200 -6.71 -15.30 4.60
C ALA A 200 -6.34 -14.22 5.62
N VAL A 201 -6.82 -12.99 5.37
CA VAL A 201 -6.78 -11.88 6.34
C VAL A 201 -8.21 -11.45 6.63
N ILE A 202 -8.59 -11.36 7.91
CA ILE A 202 -9.94 -10.94 8.30
C ILE A 202 -9.87 -9.59 9.00
N LEU A 203 -10.67 -8.63 8.51
CA LEU A 203 -10.97 -7.39 9.20
C LEU A 203 -12.33 -7.52 9.87
N SER A 204 -12.36 -7.46 11.21
CA SER A 204 -13.57 -7.68 12.00
C SER A 204 -14.00 -6.40 12.69
N ASN A 205 -15.30 -6.07 12.66
CA ASN A 205 -15.90 -5.10 13.55
C ASN A 205 -16.68 -5.86 14.64
N PRO A 206 -16.16 -5.99 15.87
CA PRO A 206 -16.79 -6.77 16.93
C PRO A 206 -18.24 -6.35 17.24
N GLU A 207 -19.09 -7.28 17.66
CA GLU A 207 -20.50 -6.99 18.03
C GLU A 207 -20.63 -5.97 19.15
N ASN A 208 -19.66 -5.91 20.06
CA ASN A 208 -19.61 -4.96 21.17
C ASN A 208 -19.03 -3.58 20.77
N SER A 209 -18.72 -3.37 19.48
CA SER A 209 -18.29 -2.07 18.99
C SER A 209 -19.45 -1.06 19.00
N ASN A 210 -19.15 0.16 19.43
CA ASN A 210 -20.11 1.27 19.43
C ASN A 210 -20.01 2.14 18.17
N THR A 211 -19.10 1.82 17.25
CA THR A 211 -18.82 2.61 16.05
C THR A 211 -18.84 1.73 14.80
N LYS A 212 -19.16 2.34 13.66
CA LYS A 212 -19.00 1.67 12.36
C LYS A 212 -17.61 1.99 11.81
N ILE A 213 -17.02 1.03 11.11
CA ILE A 213 -15.72 1.19 10.46
C ILE A 213 -15.98 1.61 9.02
N PHE A 214 -15.49 2.78 8.62
CA PHE A 214 -15.50 3.24 7.24
C PHE A 214 -14.13 2.97 6.62
N ILE A 215 -14.06 1.99 5.70
CA ILE A 215 -12.80 1.64 5.01
C ILE A 215 -12.50 2.73 4.00
N GLU A 216 -11.33 3.33 4.12
CA GLU A 216 -10.92 4.40 3.20
C GLU A 216 -9.83 3.94 2.24
N LYS A 217 -9.03 2.95 2.67
CA LYS A 217 -7.94 2.39 1.88
C LYS A 217 -7.59 0.97 2.33
N THR A 218 -7.32 0.09 1.38
CA THR A 218 -6.73 -1.23 1.65
C THR A 218 -5.55 -1.44 0.71
N ILE A 219 -4.40 -1.88 1.22
CA ILE A 219 -3.19 -2.11 0.44
C ILE A 219 -2.73 -3.55 0.63
N TYR A 220 -2.58 -4.28 -0.47
CA TYR A 220 -2.02 -5.63 -0.47
C TYR A 220 -0.55 -5.57 -0.85
N HIS A 221 0.31 -6.26 -0.11
CA HIS A 221 1.72 -6.39 -0.42
C HIS A 221 2.05 -7.85 -0.71
N ASN A 222 2.58 -8.12 -1.90
CA ASN A 222 3.11 -9.43 -2.28
C ASN A 222 4.64 -9.36 -2.28
N PHE A 223 5.29 -10.22 -1.49
CA PHE A 223 6.75 -10.25 -1.33
C PHE A 223 7.39 -11.46 -2.01
N SER A 224 6.71 -12.06 -2.99
CA SER A 224 7.14 -13.31 -3.61
C SER A 224 7.00 -13.29 -5.14
N ASP A 225 7.55 -14.32 -5.78
CA ASP A 225 7.37 -14.63 -7.21
C ASP A 225 5.99 -15.17 -7.58
N ALA A 226 5.10 -15.34 -6.60
CA ALA A 226 3.76 -15.87 -6.83
C ALA A 226 2.87 -14.80 -7.49
N ILE A 227 2.10 -15.21 -8.50
CA ILE A 227 0.95 -14.42 -8.95
C ILE A 227 -0.22 -14.85 -8.06
N LEU A 228 -0.92 -13.89 -7.48
CA LEU A 228 -2.00 -14.16 -6.53
C LEU A 228 -3.35 -13.76 -7.10
N SER A 229 -4.36 -14.59 -6.92
CA SER A 229 -5.76 -14.15 -7.01
C SER A 229 -6.26 -13.80 -5.62
N LEU A 230 -6.87 -12.63 -5.47
CA LEU A 230 -7.54 -12.17 -4.28
C LEU A 230 -9.05 -12.29 -4.48
N GLU A 231 -9.75 -12.82 -3.49
CA GLU A 231 -11.20 -12.81 -3.35
C GLU A 231 -11.58 -12.19 -2.00
N VAL A 232 -12.53 -11.26 -1.96
CA VAL A 232 -12.97 -10.63 -0.70
C VAL A 232 -14.40 -11.02 -0.37
N PHE A 233 -14.65 -11.45 0.86
CA PHE A 233 -15.96 -11.92 1.32
C PHE A 233 -16.46 -11.11 2.51
N HIS A 234 -17.76 -10.85 2.58
CA HIS A 234 -18.38 -10.12 3.70
C HIS A 234 -19.19 -11.04 4.61
N ASN A 235 -19.24 -10.66 5.88
CA ASN A 235 -19.99 -11.31 6.95
C ASN A 235 -19.57 -12.77 7.17
N VAL A 236 -18.25 -13.01 7.10
CA VAL A 236 -17.65 -14.32 7.33
C VAL A 236 -17.51 -14.58 8.83
N GLU A 237 -17.79 -15.80 9.26
CA GLU A 237 -17.53 -16.26 10.63
C GLU A 237 -16.01 -16.22 10.88
N THR A 238 -15.57 -15.49 11.89
CA THR A 238 -14.17 -15.53 12.34
C THR A 238 -13.90 -16.90 12.97
N PRO A 239 -12.91 -17.67 12.48
CA PRO A 239 -12.51 -18.93 13.10
C PRO A 239 -12.08 -18.70 14.57
N GLU A 240 -12.38 -19.65 15.46
CA GLU A 240 -12.02 -19.56 16.89
C GLU A 240 -10.50 -19.48 17.11
N ASP A 241 -9.70 -19.95 16.14
CA ASP A 241 -8.24 -19.97 16.12
C ASP A 241 -7.61 -18.81 15.34
N ALA A 242 -8.40 -17.86 14.84
CA ALA A 242 -7.88 -16.67 14.17
C ALA A 242 -7.06 -15.81 15.14
N MET A 243 -5.82 -15.47 14.75
CA MET A 243 -4.97 -14.57 15.55
C MET A 243 -5.53 -13.14 15.50
N SER A 244 -6.04 -12.63 16.62
CA SER A 244 -6.46 -11.23 16.75
C SER A 244 -5.23 -10.33 16.84
N SER A 245 -5.10 -9.40 15.89
CA SER A 245 -4.11 -8.31 15.94
C SER A 245 -4.83 -7.04 16.36
N ASP A 246 -4.75 -6.71 17.65
CA ASP A 246 -5.49 -5.55 18.18
C ASP A 246 -4.70 -4.24 18.16
N HIS A 247 -3.37 -4.23 17.95
CA HIS A 247 -2.59 -3.00 18.15
C HIS A 247 -1.36 -2.84 17.24
N TYR A 248 -1.16 -1.58 16.81
CA TYR A 248 -0.05 -0.95 16.10
C TYR A 248 1.33 -1.67 16.18
N ALA A 249 1.98 -1.81 15.01
CA ALA A 249 3.27 -2.46 14.80
C ALA A 249 4.48 -1.69 15.40
N PRO A 250 5.72 -2.26 15.49
CA PRO A 250 6.16 -3.59 15.05
C PRO A 250 7.09 -4.37 16.02
N LYS A 251 7.14 -5.71 15.91
CA LYS A 251 8.37 -6.53 15.83
C LYS A 251 8.03 -8.01 15.54
N ASP A 252 8.78 -8.54 14.58
CA ASP A 252 8.98 -9.94 14.11
C ASP A 252 8.56 -11.06 15.08
N LEU A 253 8.06 -12.19 14.53
CA LEU A 253 8.19 -13.55 15.08
C LEU A 253 7.57 -14.59 14.12
N SER A 254 8.46 -15.32 13.48
CA SER A 254 8.29 -16.61 12.81
C SER A 254 7.57 -17.64 13.69
N ASN A 255 6.48 -18.28 13.18
CA ASN A 255 6.19 -19.73 13.27
C ASN A 255 4.72 -20.17 12.94
N TYR A 256 4.55 -20.98 11.88
CA TYR A 256 3.49 -22.03 11.64
C TYR A 256 2.05 -21.61 11.24
N PRO A 257 1.12 -22.54 10.87
CA PRO A 257 1.04 -23.39 9.65
C PRO A 257 -0.29 -23.17 8.85
N GLN A 258 -0.52 -23.98 7.80
CA GLN A 258 -1.41 -23.73 6.64
C GLN A 258 -2.50 -24.79 6.43
N GLU A 259 -3.78 -24.42 6.13
CA GLU A 259 -4.74 -25.14 5.23
C GLU A 259 -5.89 -24.23 4.69
N PRO A 260 -6.46 -24.50 3.48
CA PRO A 260 -7.40 -23.61 2.76
C PRO A 260 -8.90 -24.01 2.80
N PHE A 261 -9.81 -23.04 2.60
CA PHE A 261 -11.21 -23.33 2.25
C PHE A 261 -11.84 -22.29 1.28
N GLY A 262 -12.61 -22.80 0.30
CA GLY A 262 -13.83 -22.15 -0.24
C GLY A 262 -13.74 -21.43 -1.59
N LYS A 263 -14.85 -21.37 -2.37
CA LYS A 263 -14.90 -21.04 -3.82
C LYS A 263 -16.15 -20.19 -4.20
N VAL A 264 -15.97 -19.13 -5.02
CA VAL A 264 -16.85 -18.57 -6.12
C VAL A 264 -17.96 -17.50 -5.90
N LEU A 265 -17.78 -16.35 -6.62
CA LEU A 265 -18.68 -15.44 -7.43
C LEU A 265 -20.01 -14.83 -6.88
N SER A 266 -20.58 -13.91 -7.69
CA SER A 266 -21.04 -12.56 -7.30
C SER A 266 -22.49 -12.18 -7.67
N HIS A 267 -22.95 -11.09 -7.02
CA HIS A 267 -24.09 -10.19 -7.27
C HIS A 267 -25.55 -10.64 -7.00
N GLU A 268 -26.09 -10.02 -5.95
CA GLU A 268 -27.49 -9.66 -5.62
C GLU A 268 -28.64 -10.67 -5.83
N ASN A 269 -29.04 -11.29 -4.72
CA ASN A 269 -30.32 -11.04 -4.05
C ASN A 269 -30.27 -11.59 -2.62
N LEU A 270 -30.90 -10.89 -1.66
CA LEU A 270 -31.00 -11.29 -0.26
C LEU A 270 -31.53 -12.72 -0.10
N ALA A 271 -30.69 -13.62 0.41
CA ALA A 271 -31.06 -14.85 1.11
C ALA A 271 -29.98 -15.17 2.16
N TYR A 272 -30.39 -15.49 3.39
CA TYR A 272 -29.50 -15.90 4.47
C TYR A 272 -28.93 -17.30 4.17
N HIS A 273 -27.74 -17.37 3.56
CA HIS A 273 -26.90 -18.57 3.47
C HIS A 273 -25.43 -18.15 3.24
N LYS A 274 -24.49 -18.88 3.85
CA LYS A 274 -23.07 -18.54 4.03
C LYS A 274 -22.32 -18.16 2.72
N ASP A 275 -21.54 -17.07 2.81
CA ASP A 275 -20.35 -16.67 2.01
C ASP A 275 -20.53 -16.04 0.60
N TYR A 276 -20.58 -14.69 0.50
CA TYR A 276 -20.56 -13.92 -0.78
C TYR A 276 -19.19 -13.29 -1.09
N CYS A 277 -18.74 -13.36 -2.35
CA CYS A 277 -17.51 -12.70 -2.86
C CYS A 277 -17.79 -11.34 -3.55
N PHE A 278 -17.17 -10.27 -3.07
CA PHE A 278 -17.34 -8.86 -3.44
C PHE A 278 -16.32 -8.36 -4.46
N LEU A 279 -15.10 -8.88 -4.40
CA LEU A 279 -13.99 -8.44 -5.23
C LEU A 279 -13.20 -9.65 -5.67
N SER A 280 -12.82 -9.70 -6.95
CA SER A 280 -11.79 -10.60 -7.45
C SER A 280 -10.73 -9.79 -8.18
N SER A 281 -9.47 -9.98 -7.82
CA SER A 281 -8.34 -9.24 -8.40
C SER A 281 -7.10 -10.12 -8.51
N THR A 282 -6.16 -9.73 -9.37
CA THR A 282 -4.87 -10.41 -9.51
C THR A 282 -3.74 -9.49 -9.06
N ILE A 283 -2.87 -9.99 -8.21
CA ILE A 283 -1.70 -9.27 -7.68
C ILE A 283 -0.44 -9.93 -8.27
N ASN A 284 0.39 -9.14 -8.95
CA ASN A 284 1.64 -9.64 -9.55
C ASN A 284 2.73 -9.85 -8.48
N PRO A 285 3.82 -10.55 -8.83
CA PRO A 285 5.00 -10.70 -7.99
C PRO A 285 5.57 -9.36 -7.54
N TYR A 286 6.10 -9.33 -6.31
CA TYR A 286 6.79 -8.18 -5.72
C TYR A 286 6.06 -6.84 -5.88
N GLN A 287 4.73 -6.86 -5.79
CA GLN A 287 3.88 -5.69 -6.03
C GLN A 287 3.13 -5.29 -4.75
N SER A 288 2.98 -3.98 -4.55
CA SER A 288 1.99 -3.42 -3.64
C SER A 288 0.80 -2.88 -4.45
N VAL A 289 -0.42 -3.32 -4.13
CA VAL A 289 -1.65 -2.93 -4.82
C VAL A 289 -2.54 -2.17 -3.87
N ASP A 290 -2.79 -0.91 -4.20
CA ASP A 290 -3.80 -0.07 -3.54
C ASP A 290 -5.18 -0.41 -4.11
N GLU A 291 -6.08 -0.85 -3.23
CA GLU A 291 -7.41 -1.29 -3.58
C GLU A 291 -8.40 -0.14 -3.47
N SER A 292 -9.15 0.10 -4.55
CA SER A 292 -10.04 1.24 -4.68
C SER A 292 -11.52 0.90 -4.78
N MET A 293 -11.91 -0.35 -5.03
CA MET A 293 -13.31 -0.77 -5.14
C MET A 293 -14.00 -0.92 -3.79
N LEU A 294 -13.29 -1.27 -2.71
CA LEU A 294 -13.86 -1.34 -1.36
C LEU A 294 -13.72 -0.01 -0.60
N LYS A 295 -13.15 1.02 -1.23
CA LYS A 295 -13.12 2.37 -0.67
C LYS A 295 -14.54 2.88 -0.45
N GLY A 296 -14.83 3.27 0.78
CA GLY A 296 -16.13 3.75 1.22
C GLY A 296 -17.04 2.66 1.78
N MET A 297 -16.58 1.42 1.85
CA MET A 297 -17.33 0.34 2.48
C MET A 297 -17.45 0.59 3.99
N VAL A 298 -18.63 0.32 4.55
CA VAL A 298 -18.92 0.49 5.97
C VAL A 298 -19.15 -0.88 6.60
N LEU A 299 -18.33 -1.25 7.59
CA LEU A 299 -18.61 -2.39 8.46
C LEU A 299 -19.39 -1.93 9.69
N THR A 300 -20.58 -2.48 9.88
CA THR A 300 -21.35 -2.32 11.12
C THR A 300 -20.83 -3.25 12.21
N PRO A 301 -21.03 -2.93 13.50
CA PRO A 301 -20.74 -3.86 14.59
C PRO A 301 -21.32 -5.26 14.31
N GLY A 302 -20.52 -6.28 14.54
CA GLY A 302 -20.85 -7.69 14.27
C GLY A 302 -20.60 -8.17 12.84
N THR A 303 -19.95 -7.35 11.99
CA THR A 303 -19.65 -7.74 10.61
C THR A 303 -18.15 -7.83 10.34
N ASN A 304 -17.78 -8.79 9.50
CA ASN A 304 -16.38 -9.06 9.16
C ASN A 304 -16.16 -9.03 7.64
N LEU A 305 -14.92 -8.83 7.21
CA LEU A 305 -14.47 -8.99 5.84
C LEU A 305 -13.28 -9.95 5.79
N ALA A 306 -13.35 -10.98 4.96
CA ALA A 306 -12.26 -11.91 4.72
C ALA A 306 -11.64 -11.65 3.35
N TYR A 307 -10.33 -11.42 3.31
CA TYR A 307 -9.52 -11.25 2.12
C TYR A 307 -8.75 -12.55 1.91
N VAL A 308 -9.12 -13.32 0.91
CA VAL A 308 -8.61 -14.67 0.63
C VAL A 308 -7.72 -14.64 -0.61
N PHE A 309 -6.52 -15.18 -0.51
CA PHE A 309 -5.48 -15.14 -1.53
C PHE A 309 -5.11 -16.56 -1.96
N HIS A 310 -4.99 -16.80 -3.26
CA HIS A 310 -4.52 -18.06 -3.83
C HIS A 310 -3.37 -17.85 -4.80
N ILE A 311 -2.41 -18.79 -4.84
CA ILE A 311 -1.33 -18.78 -5.82
C ILE A 311 -1.85 -19.35 -7.15
N VAL A 312 -1.76 -18.57 -8.23
CA VAL A 312 -2.26 -19.00 -9.54
C VAL A 312 -1.16 -19.47 -10.49
N ASN A 313 0.11 -19.11 -10.26
CA ASN A 313 1.24 -19.59 -11.05
C ASN A 313 1.91 -20.82 -10.43
N GLN A 314 3.04 -21.28 -10.98
CA GLN A 314 3.73 -22.51 -10.54
C GLN A 314 4.58 -22.34 -9.27
N GLN A 315 4.49 -21.21 -8.57
CA GLN A 315 5.24 -21.02 -7.34
C GLN A 315 4.68 -21.91 -6.22
N PRO A 316 5.53 -22.59 -5.44
CA PRO A 316 5.09 -23.51 -4.40
C PRO A 316 4.58 -22.78 -3.15
N GLN A 317 5.00 -21.54 -2.93
CA GLN A 317 4.67 -20.75 -1.75
C GLN A 317 4.69 -19.25 -2.06
N THR A 318 4.08 -18.47 -1.18
CA THR A 318 4.06 -17.00 -1.25
C THR A 318 4.11 -16.40 0.14
N VAL A 319 4.45 -15.11 0.22
CA VAL A 319 4.42 -14.32 1.45
C VAL A 319 3.75 -12.99 1.15
N ILE A 320 2.75 -12.62 1.95
CA ILE A 320 1.96 -11.40 1.79
C ILE A 320 1.76 -10.63 3.10
N SER A 321 1.35 -9.38 3.00
CA SER A 321 0.68 -8.65 4.10
C SER A 321 -0.42 -7.73 3.56
N VAL A 322 -1.34 -7.32 4.42
CA VAL A 322 -2.45 -6.42 4.05
C VAL A 322 -2.52 -5.27 5.05
N THR A 323 -2.57 -4.03 4.54
CA THR A 323 -2.71 -2.81 5.34
C THR A 323 -4.08 -2.20 5.12
N PHE A 324 -4.78 -1.90 6.21
CA PHE A 324 -6.07 -1.23 6.22
C PHE A 324 -5.91 0.19 6.77
N HIS A 325 -6.59 1.14 6.14
CA HIS A 325 -6.82 2.47 6.69
C HIS A 325 -8.32 2.70 6.79
N TRP A 326 -8.76 3.17 7.95
CA TRP A 326 -10.18 3.42 8.21
C TRP A 326 -10.40 4.61 9.14
N THR A 327 -11.64 5.07 9.16
CA THR A 327 -12.17 6.02 10.14
C THR A 327 -13.33 5.38 10.88
N GLU A 328 -13.51 5.78 12.14
CA GLU A 328 -14.69 5.37 12.90
C GLU A 328 -15.79 6.42 12.72
N ILE A 329 -16.98 5.96 12.31
CA ILE A 329 -18.15 6.82 12.17
C ILE A 329 -19.20 6.41 13.22
N THR A 330 -19.72 7.42 13.91
CA THR A 330 -20.74 7.28 14.97
C THR A 330 -22.15 7.35 14.42
#